data_AF-A0A8R1DHA5-F1
#
_entry.id   AF-A0A8R1DHA5-F1
#
_cell.length_a   1.000
_cell.length_b   1.000
_cell.length_c   1.000
_cell.angle_alpha   90.00
_cell.angle_beta   90.00
_cell.angle_gamma   90.00
#
_symmetry.space_group_name_H-M   'P 1'
#
loop_
_entity.id
_entity.type
_entity.pdbx_description
1 polymer ?
#
loop_
_entity_poly.entity_id
_entity_poly.type
_entity_poly.pdbx_seq_one_letter_code
_entity_poly.pdbx_strand_id
1 'polypeptide(L)'
;MKLADYKGYTIVVGYDETAVRLFDRRHLDRPVLTFYPLDSRPSAYHATHVAFNQLGSEVVVNQGCGGGVFVFSVDADDEPRVMERLSRVLEESGEPIISSKSLPHAEIREIGSNAIREKHFSKAIDFYSDLISRRDPDRAFRSVCHSNRATALLLRRQRGDTYACIRDCVKALEIHRGNSKALFRLIKSFATMEQVDLAKRAIEKFKTWFPGDASVNKIETEVNL
;
A
#
# COMPACT_ATOMS: atom_id res chain seq x y z
N MET A 1 -17.70 -37.32 -9.08
CA MET A 1 -17.21 -37.42 -7.69
C MET A 1 -17.97 -36.39 -6.86
N LYS A 2 -18.63 -36.77 -5.76
CA LYS A 2 -19.46 -35.86 -4.95
C LYS A 2 -18.55 -35.00 -4.06
N LEU A 3 -18.89 -33.71 -3.88
CA LEU A 3 -18.09 -32.73 -3.12
C LEU A 3 -17.85 -33.09 -1.64
N ALA A 4 -18.54 -34.10 -1.11
CA ALA A 4 -18.46 -34.51 0.29
C ALA A 4 -17.10 -35.13 0.70
N ASP A 5 -16.23 -35.44 -0.27
CA ASP A 5 -14.93 -36.08 -0.02
C ASP A 5 -13.77 -35.09 0.17
N TYR A 6 -14.00 -33.78 0.07
CA TYR A 6 -12.97 -32.75 0.30
C TYR A 6 -12.89 -32.33 1.78
N LYS A 7 -12.03 -32.98 2.57
CA LYS A 7 -11.56 -32.50 3.89
C LYS A 7 -10.42 -31.47 3.77
N GLY A 8 -10.59 -30.46 2.91
CA GLY A 8 -9.64 -29.36 2.76
C GLY A 8 -10.40 -28.06 2.63
N TYR A 9 -10.03 -27.06 3.44
CA TYR A 9 -10.64 -25.73 3.46
C TYR A 9 -10.75 -25.16 2.04
N THR A 10 -11.96 -25.18 1.49
CA THR A 10 -12.23 -24.65 0.15
C THR A 10 -12.67 -23.20 0.30
N ILE A 11 -11.85 -22.28 -0.21
CA ILE A 11 -12.10 -20.83 -0.16
C ILE A 11 -12.84 -20.44 -1.45
N VAL A 12 -14.06 -19.91 -1.31
CA VAL A 12 -14.84 -19.32 -2.41
C VAL A 12 -15.13 -17.86 -2.07
N VAL A 13 -14.88 -16.96 -3.02
CA VAL A 13 -14.79 -15.51 -2.79
C VAL A 13 -15.71 -14.74 -3.73
N GLY A 14 -16.57 -13.88 -3.18
CA GLY A 14 -17.06 -12.67 -3.86
C GLY A 14 -17.79 -11.72 -2.91
N TYR A 15 -17.90 -10.46 -3.32
CA TYR A 15 -18.62 -9.41 -2.60
C TYR A 15 -19.27 -8.45 -3.60
N ASP A 16 -20.54 -8.71 -3.93
CA ASP A 16 -21.65 -7.75 -4.08
C ASP A 16 -22.96 -8.56 -4.26
N GLU A 17 -24.07 -7.89 -4.57
CA GLU A 17 -25.42 -8.43 -4.78
C GLU A 17 -25.53 -9.54 -5.85
N THR A 18 -24.43 -9.90 -6.51
CA THR A 18 -24.38 -10.95 -7.53
C THR A 18 -23.86 -12.29 -6.99
N ALA A 19 -24.41 -13.37 -7.54
CA ALA A 19 -24.09 -14.74 -7.14
C ALA A 19 -22.67 -15.14 -7.56
N VAL A 20 -21.87 -15.61 -6.61
CA VAL A 20 -20.50 -16.07 -6.82
C VAL A 20 -20.51 -17.53 -7.26
N ARG A 21 -19.93 -17.83 -8.42
CA ARG A 21 -19.95 -19.16 -9.01
C ARG A 21 -18.56 -19.79 -9.03
N LEU A 22 -18.39 -20.91 -8.35
CA LEU A 22 -17.21 -21.76 -8.43
C LEU A 22 -17.35 -22.71 -9.62
N PHE A 23 -16.40 -22.71 -10.53
CA PHE A 23 -16.35 -23.64 -11.66
C PHE A 23 -15.19 -24.63 -11.50
N ASP A 24 -15.36 -25.87 -11.95
CA ASP A 24 -14.23 -26.77 -12.18
C ASP A 24 -13.65 -26.41 -13.55
N ARG A 25 -12.36 -26.12 -13.63
CA ARG A 25 -11.69 -25.76 -14.89
C ARG A 25 -11.76 -26.86 -15.96
N ARG A 26 -12.00 -28.11 -15.55
CA ARG A 26 -12.19 -29.26 -16.45
C ARG A 26 -13.61 -29.32 -17.02
N HIS A 27 -14.59 -28.65 -16.40
CA HIS A 27 -16.00 -28.67 -16.75
C HIS A 27 -16.61 -27.28 -16.55
N LEU A 28 -16.45 -26.42 -17.56
CA LEU A 28 -16.89 -25.01 -17.52
C LEU A 28 -18.37 -24.82 -17.89
N ASP A 29 -19.08 -25.88 -18.27
CA ASP A 29 -20.48 -25.83 -18.73
C ASP A 29 -21.45 -25.42 -17.62
N ARG A 30 -21.12 -25.70 -16.35
CA ARG A 30 -21.94 -25.33 -15.20
C ARG A 30 -21.10 -25.10 -13.93
N PRO A 31 -21.55 -24.23 -13.02
CA PRO A 31 -20.86 -24.03 -11.75
C PRO A 31 -21.03 -25.23 -10.82
N VAL A 32 -19.95 -25.57 -10.14
CA VAL A 32 -19.87 -26.59 -9.08
C VAL A 32 -20.56 -26.11 -7.80
N LEU A 33 -20.48 -24.81 -7.51
CA LEU A 33 -21.13 -24.17 -6.37
C LEU A 33 -21.53 -22.75 -6.74
N THR A 34 -22.70 -22.31 -6.29
CA THR A 34 -23.13 -20.91 -6.38
C THR A 34 -23.42 -20.38 -4.99
N PHE A 35 -22.84 -19.24 -4.63
CA PHE A 35 -22.96 -18.61 -3.32
C PHE A 35 -23.64 -17.24 -3.44
N TYR A 36 -24.57 -16.96 -2.52
CA TYR A 36 -25.38 -15.73 -2.47
C TYR A 36 -24.98 -14.92 -1.22
N PRO A 37 -24.24 -13.80 -1.39
CA PRO A 37 -23.67 -13.08 -0.26
C PRO A 37 -24.69 -12.46 0.72
N LEU A 38 -25.89 -12.13 0.25
CA LEU A 38 -26.93 -11.45 1.03
C LEU A 38 -27.50 -12.29 2.20
N ASP A 39 -27.32 -13.61 2.18
CA ASP A 39 -27.86 -14.52 3.20
C ASP A 39 -26.84 -14.88 4.31
N SER A 40 -25.69 -14.19 4.37
CA SER A 40 -24.54 -14.65 5.17
C SER A 40 -23.94 -13.59 6.13
N ARG A 41 -23.40 -14.05 7.27
CA ARG A 41 -22.94 -13.16 8.36
C ARG A 41 -21.63 -12.44 7.98
N PRO A 42 -21.52 -11.10 8.19
CA PRO A 42 -20.35 -10.30 7.79
C PRO A 42 -19.00 -10.70 8.42
N SER A 43 -19.01 -11.37 9.58
CA SER A 43 -17.80 -11.78 10.31
C SER A 43 -17.20 -13.11 9.84
N ALA A 44 -17.85 -13.80 8.90
CA ALA A 44 -17.48 -15.16 8.52
C ALA A 44 -16.44 -15.25 7.40
N TYR A 45 -16.11 -14.16 6.70
CA TYR A 45 -15.31 -14.24 5.47
C TYR A 45 -14.32 -13.09 5.24
N HIS A 46 -13.18 -13.43 4.64
CA HIS A 46 -12.18 -12.50 4.11
C HIS A 46 -11.89 -12.90 2.67
N ALA A 47 -12.07 -11.96 1.74
CA ALA A 47 -12.12 -12.25 0.32
C ALA A 47 -11.09 -11.40 -0.44
N THR A 48 -10.10 -12.06 -1.03
CA THR A 48 -9.25 -11.52 -2.09
C THR A 48 -9.27 -12.53 -3.24
N HIS A 49 -9.91 -12.20 -4.37
CA HIS A 49 -9.82 -13.04 -5.56
C HIS A 49 -8.42 -12.87 -6.14
N VAL A 50 -7.66 -13.95 -6.27
CA VAL A 50 -6.31 -13.97 -6.86
C VAL A 50 -6.34 -14.96 -8.02
N ALA A 51 -6.23 -14.47 -9.25
CA ALA A 51 -6.26 -15.32 -10.45
C ALA A 51 -5.14 -14.92 -11.41
N PHE A 52 -4.44 -15.90 -11.97
CA PHE A 52 -3.42 -15.64 -12.97
C PHE A 52 -4.02 -15.55 -14.39
N ASN A 53 -3.42 -14.75 -15.27
CA ASN A 53 -3.72 -14.81 -16.70
C ASN A 53 -3.28 -16.17 -17.30
N GLN A 54 -3.62 -16.44 -18.57
CA GLN A 54 -3.32 -17.75 -19.19
C GLN A 54 -1.82 -18.07 -19.24
N LEU A 55 -0.97 -17.04 -19.26
CA LEU A 55 0.49 -17.16 -19.34
C LEU A 55 1.14 -17.29 -17.97
N GLY A 56 0.41 -17.06 -16.87
CA GLY A 56 0.97 -17.01 -15.52
C GLY A 56 1.70 -15.70 -15.20
N SER A 57 1.80 -14.78 -16.16
CA SER A 57 2.61 -13.56 -16.08
C SER A 57 1.88 -12.37 -15.43
N GLU A 58 0.57 -12.49 -15.18
CA GLU A 58 -0.21 -11.46 -14.50
C GLU A 58 -1.13 -12.09 -13.46
N VAL A 59 -1.39 -11.38 -12.37
CA VAL A 59 -2.30 -11.76 -11.30
C VAL A 59 -3.36 -10.69 -11.07
N VAL A 60 -4.62 -11.07 -11.19
CA VAL A 60 -5.79 -10.27 -10.87
C VAL A 60 -6.07 -10.40 -9.38
N VAL A 61 -6.03 -9.30 -8.65
CA VAL A 61 -6.32 -9.23 -7.21
C VAL A 61 -7.49 -8.29 -6.95
N ASN A 62 -8.56 -8.82 -6.35
CA ASN A 62 -9.58 -7.99 -5.72
C ASN A 62 -9.12 -7.64 -4.30
N GLN A 63 -8.86 -6.36 -4.02
CA GLN A 63 -8.35 -5.92 -2.71
C GLN A 63 -9.44 -5.73 -1.66
N GLY A 64 -10.73 -5.81 -2.04
CA GLY A 64 -11.86 -5.65 -1.12
C GLY A 64 -11.96 -4.24 -0.51
N CYS A 65 -13.12 -3.94 0.09
CA CYS A 65 -13.44 -2.71 0.83
C CYS A 65 -12.96 -1.41 0.14
N GLY A 66 -13.61 -1.05 -0.97
CA GLY A 66 -13.34 0.20 -1.70
C GLY A 66 -12.05 0.21 -2.55
N GLY A 67 -11.21 -0.82 -2.45
CA GLY A 67 -10.12 -1.06 -3.40
C GLY A 67 -10.63 -1.91 -4.56
N GLY A 68 -10.58 -1.38 -5.79
CA GLY A 68 -11.06 -2.06 -6.99
C GLY A 68 -10.32 -3.36 -7.35
N VAL A 69 -10.58 -3.85 -8.56
CA VAL A 69 -9.87 -5.00 -9.14
C VAL A 69 -8.55 -4.51 -9.76
N PHE A 70 -7.44 -5.09 -9.35
CA PHE A 70 -6.10 -4.74 -9.83
C PHE A 70 -5.49 -5.90 -10.61
N VAL A 71 -4.78 -5.59 -11.69
CA VAL A 71 -3.94 -6.55 -12.41
C VAL A 71 -2.49 -6.21 -12.10
N PHE A 72 -1.74 -7.18 -11.60
CA PHE A 72 -0.31 -7.05 -11.32
C PHE A 72 0.47 -7.94 -12.27
N SER A 73 1.54 -7.43 -12.89
CA SER A 73 2.50 -8.32 -13.55
C SER A 73 3.25 -9.13 -12.49
N VAL A 74 3.35 -10.43 -12.73
CA VAL A 74 4.09 -11.44 -11.94
C VAL A 74 5.54 -11.49 -12.43
N ASP A 75 5.72 -11.36 -13.75
CA ASP A 75 7.00 -11.27 -14.44
C ASP A 75 7.27 -9.80 -14.83
N ALA A 76 7.42 -8.94 -13.82
CA ALA A 76 7.92 -7.59 -14.05
C ALA A 76 9.45 -7.62 -14.15
N ASP A 77 10.00 -8.32 -15.15
CA ASP A 77 11.44 -8.29 -15.43
C ASP A 77 11.93 -6.86 -15.73
N ASP A 78 11.03 -5.96 -16.15
CA ASP A 78 11.33 -4.56 -16.48
C ASP A 78 11.23 -3.57 -15.30
N GLU A 79 10.54 -3.89 -14.20
CA GLU A 79 10.42 -2.97 -13.05
C GLU A 79 11.05 -3.56 -11.78
N PRO A 80 12.07 -2.90 -11.19
CA PRO A 80 12.71 -3.40 -9.99
C PRO A 80 11.71 -3.52 -8.85
N ARG A 81 11.84 -4.59 -8.06
CA ARG A 81 10.97 -4.85 -6.92
C ARG A 81 11.05 -3.69 -5.92
N VAL A 82 10.01 -3.51 -5.10
CA VAL A 82 9.95 -2.41 -4.11
C VAL A 82 11.19 -2.36 -3.21
N MET A 83 11.73 -3.52 -2.83
CA MET A 83 12.92 -3.61 -1.98
C MET A 83 14.22 -3.33 -2.73
N GLU A 84 14.29 -3.66 -4.03
CA GLU A 84 15.43 -3.30 -4.89
C GLU A 84 15.46 -1.80 -5.13
N ARG A 85 14.29 -1.22 -5.43
CA ARG A 85 14.07 0.23 -5.53
C ARG A 85 14.48 0.95 -4.26
N LEU A 86 14.04 0.45 -3.10
CA LEU A 86 14.46 0.99 -1.81
C LEU A 86 15.98 0.91 -1.64
N SER A 87 16.60 -0.23 -1.99
CA SER A 87 18.06 -0.38 -1.84
C SER A 87 18.81 0.66 -2.66
N ARG A 88 18.41 0.89 -3.92
CA ARG A 88 18.95 1.95 -4.77
C ARG A 88 18.78 3.34 -4.15
N VAL A 89 17.57 3.65 -3.67
CA VAL A 89 17.28 4.94 -3.01
C VAL A 89 18.17 5.16 -1.78
N LEU A 90 18.37 4.12 -0.96
CA LEU A 90 19.20 4.23 0.23
C LEU A 90 20.70 4.33 -0.10
N GLU A 91 21.16 3.86 -1.26
CA GLU A 91 22.57 4.02 -1.69
C GLU A 91 22.90 5.46 -2.11
N GLU A 92 21.90 6.23 -2.55
CA GLU A 92 22.07 7.63 -2.97
C GLU A 92 22.31 8.61 -1.80
N SER A 93 22.82 9.80 -2.14
CA SER A 93 23.00 10.91 -1.19
C SER A 93 21.67 11.57 -0.82
N GLY A 94 21.63 12.32 0.29
CA GLY A 94 20.46 13.10 0.68
C GLY A 94 20.11 14.21 -0.32
N GLU A 95 18.91 14.76 -0.19
CA GLU A 95 18.43 15.95 -0.91
C GLU A 95 18.00 17.01 0.12
N PRO A 96 17.93 18.30 -0.26
CA PRO A 96 17.46 19.35 0.64
C PRO A 96 16.08 19.05 1.25
N ILE A 97 15.88 19.36 2.53
CA ILE A 97 14.61 19.07 3.21
C ILE A 97 13.46 19.82 2.52
N ILE A 98 12.36 19.12 2.27
CA ILE A 98 11.16 19.73 1.69
C ILE A 98 10.55 20.70 2.71
N SER A 99 10.53 22.00 2.37
CA SER A 99 9.85 23.02 3.16
C SER A 99 8.36 23.07 2.82
N SER A 100 7.50 22.82 3.80
CA SER A 100 6.04 22.90 3.61
C SER A 100 5.57 24.29 3.16
N LYS A 101 6.29 25.36 3.52
CA LYS A 101 5.90 26.73 3.16
C LYS A 101 6.15 27.06 1.69
N SER A 102 7.12 26.40 1.05
CA SER A 102 7.47 26.65 -0.35
C SER A 102 6.77 25.72 -1.35
N LEU A 103 6.01 24.73 -0.85
CA LEU A 103 5.29 23.79 -1.72
C LEU A 103 4.06 24.46 -2.38
N PRO A 104 3.80 24.15 -3.66
CA PRO A 104 2.64 24.65 -4.37
C PRO A 104 1.33 24.11 -3.80
N HIS A 105 0.21 24.61 -4.31
CA HIS A 105 -1.15 24.13 -4.04
C HIS A 105 -1.51 24.09 -2.54
N ALA A 106 -1.25 25.17 -1.80
CA ALA A 106 -1.50 25.23 -0.35
C ALA A 106 -2.93 24.80 0.03
N GLU A 107 -3.95 25.26 -0.71
CA GLU A 107 -5.35 24.91 -0.47
C GLU A 107 -5.62 23.41 -0.65
N ILE A 108 -5.12 22.82 -1.74
CA ILE A 108 -5.24 21.38 -2.02
C ILE A 108 -4.54 20.55 -0.92
N ARG A 109 -3.37 21.01 -0.46
CA ARG A 109 -2.65 20.35 0.64
C ARG A 109 -3.42 20.40 1.95
N GLU A 110 -4.11 21.51 2.23
CA GLU A 110 -4.92 21.65 3.44
C GLU A 110 -6.15 20.72 3.40
N ILE A 111 -6.82 20.61 2.26
CA ILE A 111 -7.96 19.67 2.08
C ILE A 111 -7.55 18.23 2.42
N GLY A 112 -6.46 17.73 1.83
CA GLY A 112 -6.00 16.37 2.09
C GLY A 112 -5.50 16.19 3.54
N SER A 113 -4.87 17.21 4.12
CA SER A 113 -4.42 17.19 5.51
C SER A 113 -5.60 17.17 6.49
N ASN A 114 -6.66 17.91 6.20
CA ASN A 114 -7.91 17.91 6.97
C ASN A 114 -8.59 16.55 6.94
N ALA A 115 -8.68 15.91 5.77
CA ALA A 115 -9.25 14.56 5.67
C ALA A 115 -8.52 13.54 6.56
N ILE A 116 -7.19 13.61 6.65
CA ILE A 116 -6.40 12.76 7.57
C ILE A 116 -6.69 13.13 9.03
N ARG A 117 -6.74 14.42 9.36
CA ARG A 117 -6.99 14.95 10.72
C ARG A 117 -8.37 14.53 11.25
N GLU A 118 -9.37 14.57 10.39
CA GLU A 118 -10.75 14.14 10.65
C GLU A 118 -10.94 12.62 10.59
N LYS A 119 -9.85 11.86 10.41
CA LYS A 119 -9.84 10.38 10.33
C LYS A 119 -10.66 9.82 9.17
N HIS A 120 -10.90 10.62 8.13
CA HIS A 120 -11.53 10.19 6.88
C HIS A 120 -10.50 9.53 5.96
N PHE A 121 -9.89 8.43 6.43
CA PHE A 121 -8.71 7.86 5.77
C PHE A 121 -8.98 7.35 4.35
N SER A 122 -10.11 6.69 4.09
CA SER A 122 -10.44 6.25 2.73
C SER A 122 -10.59 7.43 1.77
N LYS A 123 -11.28 8.50 2.19
CA LYS A 123 -11.40 9.73 1.39
C LYS A 123 -10.04 10.37 1.13
N ALA A 124 -9.15 10.38 2.14
CA ALA A 124 -7.79 10.89 1.97
C ALA A 124 -6.98 10.04 0.97
N ILE A 125 -7.14 8.71 1.01
CA ILE A 125 -6.48 7.78 0.06
C ILE A 125 -6.96 8.05 -1.37
N ASP A 126 -8.27 8.17 -1.58
CA ASP A 126 -8.86 8.45 -2.89
C ASP A 126 -8.38 9.81 -3.41
N PHE A 127 -8.44 10.83 -2.56
CA PHE A 127 -7.98 12.19 -2.87
C PHE A 127 -6.52 12.22 -3.32
N TYR A 128 -5.61 11.63 -2.55
CA TYR A 128 -4.20 11.61 -2.93
C TYR A 128 -3.93 10.70 -4.14
N SER A 129 -4.72 9.65 -4.35
CA SER A 129 -4.61 8.80 -5.55
C SER A 129 -4.96 9.57 -6.82
N ASP A 130 -6.02 10.38 -6.77
CA ASP A 130 -6.37 11.29 -7.85
C ASP A 130 -5.26 12.31 -8.11
N LEU A 131 -4.72 12.98 -7.07
CA LEU A 131 -3.60 13.91 -7.22
C LEU A 131 -2.35 13.28 -7.83
N ILE A 132 -2.01 12.05 -7.43
CA ILE A 132 -0.88 11.29 -7.99
C ILE A 132 -1.10 11.00 -9.48
N SER A 133 -2.34 10.68 -9.87
CA SER A 133 -2.68 10.36 -11.27
C SER A 133 -2.48 11.56 -12.22
N ARG A 134 -2.63 12.78 -11.71
CA ARG A 134 -2.48 14.03 -12.48
C ARG A 134 -1.04 14.37 -12.87
N ARG A 135 -0.05 13.68 -12.29
CA ARG A 135 1.39 13.86 -12.58
C ARG A 135 1.85 15.33 -12.54
N ASP A 136 1.53 16.02 -11.44
CA ASP A 136 1.93 17.40 -11.18
C ASP A 136 3.42 17.65 -11.51
N PRO A 137 3.82 18.77 -12.14
CA PRO A 137 5.20 19.00 -12.54
C PRO A 137 6.19 19.16 -11.35
N ASP A 138 5.72 19.57 -10.16
CA ASP A 138 6.59 19.79 -9.00
C ASP A 138 6.96 18.47 -8.32
N ARG A 139 8.27 18.15 -8.29
CA ARG A 139 8.80 16.92 -7.69
C ARG A 139 8.48 16.82 -6.19
N ALA A 140 8.66 17.91 -5.44
CA ALA A 140 8.49 17.90 -4.01
C ALA A 140 7.01 17.71 -3.63
N PHE A 141 6.10 18.33 -4.37
CA PHE A 141 4.66 18.15 -4.23
C PHE A 141 4.26 16.69 -4.51
N ARG A 142 4.72 16.11 -5.63
CA ARG A 142 4.47 14.68 -5.93
C ARG A 142 4.97 13.75 -4.82
N SER A 143 6.18 13.98 -4.31
CA SER A 143 6.73 13.21 -3.18
C SER A 143 5.85 13.32 -1.93
N VAL A 144 5.35 14.52 -1.63
CA VAL A 144 4.47 14.77 -0.49
C VAL A 144 3.10 14.11 -0.67
N CYS A 145 2.52 14.08 -1.88
CA CYS A 145 1.27 13.37 -2.14
C CYS A 145 1.39 11.87 -1.81
N HIS A 146 2.46 11.21 -2.26
CA HIS A 146 2.74 9.82 -1.89
C HIS A 146 2.91 9.66 -0.37
N SER A 147 3.71 10.51 0.27
CA SER A 147 3.92 10.45 1.72
C SER A 147 2.63 10.69 2.54
N ASN A 148 1.71 11.51 2.03
CA ASN A 148 0.44 11.77 2.72
C ASN A 148 -0.54 10.61 2.50
N ARG A 149 -0.59 10.01 1.32
CA ARG A 149 -1.34 8.75 1.10
C ARG A 149 -0.83 7.62 2.00
N ALA A 150 0.49 7.48 2.12
CA ALA A 150 1.12 6.56 3.08
C ALA A 150 0.69 6.81 4.53
N THR A 151 0.52 8.09 4.92
CA THR A 151 -0.01 8.44 6.26
C THR A 151 -1.41 7.89 6.46
N ALA A 152 -2.30 8.10 5.50
CA ALA A 152 -3.68 7.64 5.58
C ALA A 152 -3.75 6.10 5.65
N LEU A 153 -2.95 5.40 4.85
CA LEU A 153 -2.82 3.93 4.90
C LEU A 153 -2.34 3.44 6.26
N LEU A 154 -1.23 4.01 6.77
CA LEU A 154 -0.65 3.62 8.06
C LEU A 154 -1.61 3.85 9.24
N LEU A 155 -2.47 4.87 9.17
CA LEU A 155 -3.47 5.17 10.19
C LEU A 155 -4.76 4.35 10.05
N ARG A 156 -5.15 3.98 8.81
CA ARG A 156 -6.33 3.17 8.54
C ARG A 156 -6.18 1.72 9.01
N ARG A 157 -4.96 1.17 8.93
CA ARG A 157 -4.58 -0.15 9.47
C ARG A 157 -5.44 -1.32 8.97
N GLN A 158 -5.93 -1.27 7.73
CA GLN A 158 -6.51 -2.45 7.10
C GLN A 158 -5.41 -3.44 6.71
N ARG A 159 -5.81 -4.70 6.45
CA ARG A 159 -4.88 -5.70 5.95
C ARG A 159 -4.27 -5.23 4.64
N GLY A 160 -2.94 -5.28 4.53
CA GLY A 160 -2.20 -4.80 3.36
C GLY A 160 -1.82 -3.31 3.40
N ASP A 161 -2.42 -2.49 4.27
CA ASP A 161 -2.13 -1.05 4.33
C ASP A 161 -0.67 -0.76 4.67
N THR A 162 -0.05 -1.55 5.54
CA THR A 162 1.38 -1.39 5.88
C THR A 162 2.28 -1.60 4.65
N TYR A 163 1.98 -2.60 3.81
CA TYR A 163 2.71 -2.84 2.57
C TYR A 163 2.48 -1.71 1.56
N ALA A 164 1.23 -1.23 1.42
CA ALA A 164 0.91 -0.10 0.56
C ALA A 164 1.60 1.19 1.03
N CYS A 165 1.66 1.41 2.35
CA CYS A 165 2.39 2.51 2.98
C CYS A 165 3.89 2.45 2.62
N ILE A 166 4.52 1.28 2.70
CA ILE A 166 5.92 1.10 2.31
C ILE A 166 6.13 1.45 0.83
N ARG A 167 5.26 0.96 -0.07
CA ARG A 167 5.34 1.28 -1.50
C ARG A 167 5.27 2.79 -1.76
N ASP A 168 4.34 3.48 -1.11
CA ASP A 168 4.23 4.93 -1.23
C ASP A 168 5.42 5.66 -0.61
N CYS A 169 5.97 5.21 0.53
CA CYS A 169 7.16 5.81 1.13
C CYS A 169 8.38 5.65 0.22
N VAL A 170 8.60 4.45 -0.34
CA VAL A 170 9.67 4.19 -1.31
C VAL A 170 9.50 5.11 -2.52
N LYS A 171 8.29 5.19 -3.09
CA LYS A 171 8.03 6.07 -4.24
C LYS A 171 8.25 7.54 -3.92
N ALA A 172 7.84 8.00 -2.73
CA ALA A 172 8.07 9.37 -2.28
C ALA A 172 9.57 9.70 -2.22
N LEU A 173 10.39 8.78 -1.71
CA LEU A 173 11.84 8.96 -1.58
C LEU A 173 12.56 8.86 -2.93
N GLU A 174 12.11 8.01 -3.86
CA GLU A 174 12.59 8.03 -5.25
C GLU A 174 12.34 9.37 -5.94
N ILE A 175 11.18 9.98 -5.68
CA ILE A 175 10.83 11.26 -6.27
C ILE A 175 11.63 12.39 -5.62
N HIS A 176 11.80 12.36 -4.30
CA HIS A 176 12.54 13.39 -3.56
C HIS A 176 13.04 12.86 -2.21
N ARG A 177 14.35 12.64 -2.06
CA ARG A 177 14.94 12.02 -0.84
C ARG A 177 14.93 12.96 0.36
N GLY A 178 14.79 14.26 0.14
CA GLY A 178 14.61 15.27 1.19
C GLY A 178 13.28 15.18 1.98
N ASN A 179 12.44 14.19 1.68
CA ASN A 179 11.18 13.95 2.39
C ASN A 179 11.40 13.14 3.68
N SER A 180 11.83 13.81 4.76
CA SER A 180 12.07 13.15 6.06
C SER A 180 10.82 12.44 6.59
N LYS A 181 9.65 13.00 6.34
CA LYS A 181 8.35 12.42 6.68
C LYS A 181 8.11 11.05 6.04
N ALA A 182 8.51 10.86 4.78
CA ALA A 182 8.40 9.56 4.11
C ALA A 182 9.34 8.52 4.73
N LEU A 183 10.60 8.88 5.00
CA LEU A 183 11.57 7.95 5.60
C LEU A 183 11.19 7.57 7.03
N PHE A 184 10.69 8.52 7.84
CA PHE A 184 10.17 8.23 9.17
C PHE A 184 9.03 7.20 9.14
N ARG A 185 8.08 7.36 8.21
CA ARG A 185 6.95 6.41 8.04
C ARG A 185 7.41 5.05 7.54
N LEU A 186 8.43 5.02 6.69
CA LEU A 186 9.04 3.78 6.22
C LEU A 186 9.59 2.98 7.41
N ILE A 187 10.34 3.63 8.31
CA ILE A 187 10.87 3.01 9.52
C ILE A 187 9.74 2.45 10.39
N LYS A 188 8.69 3.25 10.65
CA LYS A 188 7.52 2.79 11.43
C LYS A 188 6.82 1.59 10.78
N SER A 189 6.77 1.56 9.45
CA SER A 189 6.14 0.47 8.71
C SER A 189 6.96 -0.81 8.82
N PHE A 190 8.30 -0.72 8.73
CA PHE A 190 9.18 -1.87 8.96
C PHE A 190 9.09 -2.40 10.39
N ALA A 191 9.07 -1.50 11.39
CA ALA A 191 8.86 -1.88 12.79
C ALA A 191 7.52 -2.61 12.99
N THR A 192 6.45 -2.10 12.37
CA THR A 192 5.11 -2.71 12.42
C THR A 192 5.07 -4.11 11.80
N MET A 193 5.97 -4.42 10.86
CA MET A 193 6.11 -5.74 10.23
C MET A 193 7.24 -6.59 10.84
N GLU A 194 7.79 -6.16 11.98
CA GLU A 194 8.90 -6.85 12.67
C GLU A 194 10.16 -7.01 11.79
N GLN A 195 10.33 -6.14 10.79
CA GLN A 195 11.49 -6.12 9.90
C GLN A 195 12.61 -5.27 10.51
N VAL A 196 13.18 -5.76 11.61
CA VAL A 196 14.17 -5.05 12.43
C VAL A 196 15.37 -4.57 11.62
N ASP A 197 15.97 -5.41 10.78
CA ASP A 197 17.17 -5.04 10.02
C ASP A 197 16.90 -3.93 9.00
N LEU A 198 15.73 -3.96 8.35
CA LEU A 198 15.31 -2.92 7.41
C LEU A 198 15.02 -1.60 8.14
N ALA A 199 14.41 -1.67 9.32
CA ALA A 199 14.21 -0.50 10.17
C ALA A 199 15.56 0.12 10.59
N LYS A 200 16.52 -0.67 11.08
CA LYS A 200 17.87 -0.19 11.45
C LYS A 200 18.57 0.50 10.28
N ARG A 201 18.58 -0.13 9.10
CA ARG A 201 19.18 0.46 7.89
C ARG A 201 18.53 1.80 7.52
N ALA A 202 17.20 1.90 7.59
CA ALA A 202 16.49 3.13 7.31
C ALA A 202 16.74 4.22 8.38
N ILE A 203 16.91 3.85 9.64
CA ILE A 203 17.29 4.77 10.74
C ILE A 203 18.66 5.39 10.49
N GLU A 204 19.66 4.57 10.15
CA GLU A 204 21.01 5.07 9.88
C GLU A 204 21.03 6.04 8.68
N LYS A 205 20.22 5.73 7.65
CA LYS A 205 20.03 6.66 6.53
C LYS A 205 19.29 7.93 6.94
N PHE A 206 18.30 7.85 7.83
CA PHE A 206 17.61 9.02 8.36
C PHE A 206 18.57 9.95 9.11
N LYS A 207 19.43 9.42 9.98
CA LYS A 207 20.47 10.19 10.70
C LYS A 207 21.43 10.87 9.72
N THR A 208 21.81 10.16 8.66
CA THR A 208 22.74 10.67 7.64
C THR A 208 22.12 11.78 6.80
N TRP A 209 20.87 11.63 6.35
CA TRP A 209 20.21 12.59 5.47
C TRP A 209 19.64 13.80 6.22
N PHE A 210 19.30 13.65 7.50
CA PHE A 210 18.64 14.68 8.31
C PHE A 210 19.34 14.92 9.65
N PRO A 211 20.63 15.29 9.64
CA PRO A 211 21.36 15.58 10.87
C PRO A 211 20.72 16.78 11.59
N GLY A 212 20.13 16.54 12.76
CA GLY A 212 19.46 17.57 13.56
C GLY A 212 17.92 17.57 13.52
N ASP A 213 17.29 16.65 12.78
CA ASP A 213 15.83 16.47 12.90
C ASP A 213 15.48 15.84 14.25
N ALA A 214 14.69 16.54 15.07
CA ALA A 214 14.28 16.07 16.40
C ALA A 214 13.48 14.76 16.38
N SER A 215 12.98 14.35 15.21
CA SER A 215 12.30 13.07 15.02
C SER A 215 13.22 11.88 15.24
N VAL A 216 14.55 12.02 15.09
CA VAL A 216 15.53 10.93 15.32
C VAL A 216 15.33 10.28 16.69
N ASN A 217 15.23 11.10 17.74
CA ASN A 217 15.08 10.60 19.11
C ASN A 217 13.75 9.86 19.29
N LYS A 218 12.68 10.31 18.62
CA LYS A 218 11.38 9.63 18.67
C LYS A 218 11.42 8.27 17.98
N ILE A 219 12.18 8.15 16.88
CA ILE A 219 12.31 6.89 16.15
C ILE A 219 12.96 5.83 17.05
N GLU A 220 14.05 6.17 17.74
CA GLU A 220 14.76 5.20 18.58
C GLU A 220 13.90 4.73 19.76
N THR A 221 13.15 5.64 20.39
CA THR A 221 12.26 5.27 21.51
C THR A 221 11.01 4.49 21.07
N GLU A 222 10.40 4.83 19.93
CA GLU A 222 9.15 4.20 19.47
C GLU A 222 9.36 2.81 18.85
N VAL A 223 10.57 2.51 18.36
CA VAL A 223 10.83 1.33 17.53
C VAL A 223 11.46 0.19 18.35
N ASN A 224 11.74 0.37 19.66
CA ASN A 224 12.27 -0.66 20.58
C ASN A 224 13.43 -1.49 19.96
N LEU A 225 14.40 -0.82 19.32
CA LEU A 225 15.50 -1.47 18.58
C LEU A 225 16.85 -1.46 19.27
#